data_AF-A0A317ZAP2-F1
#
_entry.id   AF-A0A317ZAP2-F1
#
_cell.length_a   1.000
_cell.length_b   1.000
_cell.length_c   1.000
_cell.angle_alpha   90.00
_cell.angle_beta   90.00
_cell.angle_gamma   90.00
#
_symmetry.space_group_name_H-M   'P 1'
#
loop_
_entity.id
_entity.type
_entity.pdbx_description
1 polymer ?
#
loop_
_entity_poly.entity_id
_entity_poly.type
_entity_poly.pdbx_seq_one_letter_code
_entity_poly.pdbx_strand_id
1 'polypeptide(L)' 'MEQFTLKDGQFIDQLGFGTYKLNGTKGAHAMTDALNLGYRLLDTAYNYENEGA' A
#
# COMPACT_ATOMS: atom_id res chain seq x y z
N MET A 1 4.01 13.91 0.51
CA MET A 1 2.76 13.70 1.27
C MET A 1 3.01 14.10 2.70
N GLU A 2 1.99 14.53 3.42
CA GLU A 2 2.12 14.72 4.86
C GLU A 2 2.30 13.37 5.57
N GLN A 3 2.91 13.39 6.75
CA GLN A 3 3.22 12.21 7.55
C GLN A 3 2.73 12.38 8.99
N PHE A 4 2.44 11.26 9.66
CA PHE A 4 2.24 11.20 11.10
C PHE A 4 3.46 10.59 11.78
N THR A 5 3.77 11.06 13.00
CA THR A 5 4.75 10.41 13.88
C THR A 5 4.03 9.39 14.76
N LEU A 6 4.45 8.13 14.66
CA LEU A 6 3.97 7.05 15.49
C LEU A 6 4.58 7.13 16.89
N LYS A 7 3.98 6.40 17.85
CA LYS A 7 4.41 6.42 19.27
C LYS A 7 5.85 5.95 19.48
N ASP A 8 6.38 5.15 18.56
CA ASP A 8 7.75 4.63 18.57
C ASP A 8 8.75 5.55 17.81
N GLY A 9 8.30 6.73 17.37
CA GLY A 9 9.12 7.70 16.65
C GLY A 9 9.27 7.43 15.15
N GLN A 10 8.67 6.34 14.63
CA GLN A 10 8.63 6.10 13.19
C GLN A 10 7.63 7.03 12.50
N PHE A 11 7.75 7.18 11.19
CA PHE A 11 6.84 7.97 10.38
C PHE A 11 5.97 7.08 9.50
N ILE A 12 4.73 7.49 9.29
CA ILE A 12 3.80 6.87 8.34
C ILE A 12 3.17 7.95 7.47
N ASP A 13 3.04 7.70 6.17
CA ASP A 13 2.32 8.61 5.27
C ASP A 13 0.84 8.68 5.67
N GLN A 14 0.26 9.88 5.68
CA GLN A 14 -1.16 10.05 6.06
C GLN A 14 -2.13 9.38 5.07
N LEU A 15 -1.68 9.10 3.84
CA LEU A 15 -2.46 8.47 2.79
C LEU A 15 -1.80 7.17 2.35
N GLY A 16 -2.58 6.08 2.39
CA GLY A 16 -2.17 4.75 1.95
C GLY A 16 -3.02 4.22 0.80
N PHE A 17 -2.48 3.24 0.08
CA PHE A 17 -3.17 2.52 -0.99
C PHE A 17 -3.57 1.12 -0.52
N GLY A 18 -4.87 0.88 -0.40
CA GLY A 18 -5.41 -0.42 0.00
C GLY A 18 -5.39 -1.44 -1.13
N THR A 19 -4.99 -2.67 -0.79
CA THR A 19 -4.77 -3.74 -1.78
C THR A 19 -5.90 -4.76 -1.86
N TYR A 20 -6.99 -4.60 -1.09
CA TYR A 20 -8.10 -5.55 -1.10
C TYR A 20 -8.66 -5.80 -2.51
N LYS A 21 -8.81 -7.08 -2.89
CA LYS A 21 -9.26 -7.55 -4.22
C LYS A 21 -8.33 -7.24 -5.39
N LEU A 22 -7.11 -6.75 -5.16
CA LEU A 22 -6.09 -6.59 -6.20
C LEU A 22 -5.36 -7.92 -6.40
N ASN A 23 -5.75 -8.69 -7.40
CA ASN A 23 -5.26 -10.06 -7.59
C ASN A 23 -4.46 -10.23 -8.88
N GLY A 24 -3.43 -11.07 -8.82
CA GLY A 24 -2.55 -11.43 -9.93
C GLY A 24 -1.93 -10.21 -10.61
N THR A 25 -1.57 -10.37 -11.89
CA THR A 25 -0.87 -9.34 -12.67
C THR A 25 -1.58 -7.99 -12.71
N LYS A 26 -2.93 -7.98 -12.75
CA LYS A 26 -3.70 -6.72 -12.71
C LYS A 26 -3.56 -6.01 -11.37
N GLY A 27 -3.55 -6.76 -10.28
CA GLY A 27 -3.28 -6.22 -8.95
C GLY A 27 -1.87 -5.66 -8.84
N ALA A 28 -0.87 -6.40 -9.33
CA ALA A 28 0.53 -5.94 -9.36
C ALA A 28 0.69 -4.63 -10.17
N HIS A 29 0.04 -4.52 -11.33
CA HIS A 29 0.04 -3.28 -12.10
C HIS A 29 -0.63 -2.12 -11.36
N ALA A 30 -1.78 -2.35 -10.71
CA ALA A 30 -2.45 -1.31 -9.92
C ALA A 30 -1.57 -0.80 -8.76
N MET A 31 -0.85 -1.70 -8.08
CA MET A 31 0.12 -1.31 -7.04
C MET A 31 1.30 -0.54 -7.63
N THR A 32 1.82 -0.96 -8.80
CA THR A 32 2.89 -0.26 -9.52
C THR A 32 2.46 1.15 -9.91
N ASP A 33 1.23 1.32 -10.40
CA ASP A 33 0.68 2.62 -10.76
C ASP A 33 0.51 3.51 -9.52
N ALA A 34 0.06 2.98 -8.38
CA ALA A 34 -0.01 3.73 -7.13
C ALA A 34 1.38 4.24 -6.70
N LEU A 35 2.42 3.41 -6.82
CA LEU A 35 3.80 3.83 -6.54
C LEU A 35 4.26 4.94 -7.49
N ASN A 36 3.92 4.85 -8.78
CA ASN A 36 4.24 5.87 -9.79
C ASN A 36 3.50 7.19 -9.53
N LEU A 37 2.28 7.14 -9.01
CA LEU A 37 1.50 8.31 -8.58
C LEU A 37 1.98 8.91 -7.26
N GLY A 38 2.93 8.25 -6.59
CA GLY A 38 3.64 8.79 -5.43
C GLY A 38 3.29 8.13 -4.10
N TYR A 39 2.34 7.19 -4.04
CA TYR A 39 2.01 6.47 -2.81
C TYR A 39 3.25 5.73 -2.27
N ARG A 40 3.46 5.74 -0.95
CA ARG A 40 4.54 4.96 -0.30
C ARG A 40 4.05 4.07 0.83
N LEU A 41 2.81 4.21 1.25
CA LEU A 41 2.12 3.28 2.14
C LEU A 41 1.20 2.37 1.33
N LEU A 42 1.49 1.07 1.33
CA LEU A 42 0.61 0.02 0.79
C LEU A 42 -0.02 -0.74 1.96
N ASP A 43 -1.35 -0.83 2.00
CA ASP A 43 -2.10 -1.53 3.04
C ASP A 43 -2.57 -2.90 2.51
N THR A 44 -2.12 -3.95 3.17
CA THR A 44 -2.37 -5.35 2.79
C THR A 44 -2.69 -6.21 4.00
N ALA A 45 -3.19 -7.42 3.76
CA ALA A 45 -3.43 -8.42 4.77
C ALA A 45 -3.38 -9.83 4.19
N TYR A 46 -2.89 -10.79 4.98
CA TYR A 46 -2.86 -12.21 4.63
C TYR A 46 -4.19 -12.74 4.06
N ASN A 47 -5.32 -12.35 4.66
CA ASN A 47 -6.66 -12.80 4.26
C ASN A 47 -7.11 -12.26 2.89
N TYR A 48 -6.36 -11.34 2.28
CA TYR A 48 -6.64 -10.90 0.91
C TYR A 48 -6.06 -11.88 -0.12
N GLU A 49 -5.20 -12.81 0.32
CA GLU A 49 -4.59 -13.87 -0.49
C GLU A 49 -3.89 -13.34 -1.75
N ASN A 50 -3.34 -12.13 -1.67
CA ASN A 50 -2.76 -11.41 -2.80
C ASN A 50 -1.39 -10.79 -2.54
N GLU A 51 -0.75 -11.10 -1.40
CA GLU A 51 0.59 -10.61 -1.07
C GLU A 51 1.68 -11.22 -1.97
N GLY A 52 1.40 -12.39 -2.57
CA GLY A 52 2.27 -13.04 -3.54
C GLY A 52 1.91 -12.76 -5.01
N ALA A 53 1.04 -11.79 -5.27
CA ALA A 53 0.61 -11.40 -6.62
C ALA A 53 1.78 -10.97 -7.54
#